data_AF-A0A2V8D9L9-F1
#
_entry.id   AF-A0A2V8D9L9-F1
#
_cell.length_a   1.000
_cell.length_b   1.000
_cell.length_c   1.000
_cell.angle_alpha   90.00
_cell.angle_beta   90.00
_cell.angle_gamma   90.00
#
_symmetry.space_group_name_H-M   'P 1'
#
loop_
_entity.id
_entity.type
_entity.pdbx_description
1 polymer ?
#
loop_
_entity_poly.entity_id
_entity_poly.type
_entity_poly.pdbx_seq_one_letter_code
_entity_poly.pdbx_strand_id
1 'polypeptide(L)'
;MRTNFRKDAPVQTLLGVEQKAWFLDQLRRSRATWKVWGNSLGTLDSRVDPQNLPTGLSAAWPGQGYACFGGGGDYATAYAERGEIYDVVRAEGITGFVTVSGDRHAFWAGLSAKSLPPLPFDPVGVAFITGSVSAPGIVEAYEHRFPKDHPLRALYVADVAGQQKAAVNLLLHHRVRTCLEYQRTGDAAAARRLSNPDLAPHLAFLDMGGHGYAVLRLSADRVECEFVCIPRPSEPTSERDGGPIRYRVVHRAARWPSGGRPRLEQLVVEGDPDLAL
;
A
#
# COMPACT_ATOMS: atom_id res chain seq x y z
N MET A 1 27.07 29.54 -2.49
CA MET A 1 26.52 28.22 -2.88
C MET A 1 26.77 27.27 -1.72
N ARG A 2 25.75 26.88 -0.93
CA ARG A 2 25.96 25.95 0.20
C ARG A 2 26.23 24.56 -0.37
N THR A 3 27.38 23.99 -0.03
CA THR A 3 27.79 22.63 -0.38
C THR A 3 26.75 21.63 0.15
N ASN A 4 26.32 20.67 -0.69
CA ASN A 4 25.51 19.56 -0.23
C ASN A 4 26.36 18.67 0.69
N PHE A 5 26.17 18.78 2.00
CA PHE A 5 26.93 18.05 3.02
C PHE A 5 26.70 16.53 2.99
N ARG A 6 25.74 16.04 2.20
CA ARG A 6 25.45 14.62 1.99
C ARG A 6 25.90 14.09 0.64
N LYS A 7 26.72 14.83 -0.12
CA LYS A 7 27.17 14.40 -1.47
C LYS A 7 27.83 13.01 -1.49
N ASP A 8 28.47 12.61 -0.38
CA ASP A 8 29.19 11.34 -0.24
C ASP A 8 28.43 10.33 0.65
N ALA A 9 27.22 10.66 1.10
CA ALA A 9 26.38 9.77 1.91
C ALA A 9 25.46 8.91 1.01
N PRO A 10 24.98 7.74 1.47
CA PRO A 10 24.00 6.96 0.73
C PRO A 10 22.81 7.81 0.31
N VAL A 11 22.34 7.59 -0.92
CA VAL A 11 21.36 8.43 -1.63
C VAL A 11 20.06 8.61 -0.83
N GLN A 12 19.71 7.62 0.02
CA GLN A 12 18.67 7.70 1.04
C GLN A 12 18.81 6.51 2.00
N THR A 13 18.67 6.73 3.32
CA THR A 13 18.69 5.65 4.33
C THR A 13 17.73 6.02 5.47
N LEU A 14 16.93 5.04 5.91
CA LEU A 14 15.99 5.13 7.04
C LEU A 14 16.55 4.39 8.26
N LEU A 15 17.18 3.23 8.07
CA LEU A 15 17.84 2.50 9.17
C LEU A 15 19.18 3.11 9.57
N GLY A 16 19.88 3.75 8.64
CA GLY A 16 21.29 4.09 8.82
C GLY A 16 22.21 2.85 8.76
N VAL A 17 23.51 3.08 8.89
CA VAL A 17 24.53 2.02 8.70
C VAL A 17 24.43 0.94 9.78
N GLU A 18 24.44 1.35 11.05
CA GLU A 18 24.53 0.44 12.20
C GLU A 18 23.26 -0.43 12.34
N GLN A 19 22.08 0.20 12.31
CA GLN A 19 20.82 -0.54 12.45
C GLN A 19 20.58 -1.48 11.26
N LYS A 20 20.95 -1.07 10.04
CA LYS A 20 20.85 -1.94 8.86
C LYS A 20 21.78 -3.15 8.98
N ALA A 21 23.03 -2.96 9.39
CA ALA A 21 23.96 -4.06 9.59
C ALA A 21 23.44 -5.06 10.64
N TRP A 22 22.96 -4.55 11.78
CA TRP A 22 22.32 -5.37 12.81
C TRP A 22 21.08 -6.11 12.27
N PHE A 23 20.19 -5.41 11.56
CA PHE A 23 18.96 -5.99 11.02
C PHE A 23 19.24 -7.13 10.03
N LEU A 24 20.20 -6.92 9.12
CA LEU A 24 20.61 -7.95 8.16
C LEU A 24 21.28 -9.15 8.86
N ASP A 25 22.07 -8.95 9.93
CA ASP A 25 22.59 -10.05 10.75
C ASP A 25 21.46 -10.86 11.41
N GLN A 26 20.47 -10.18 11.99
CA GLN A 26 19.31 -10.85 12.59
C GLN A 26 18.53 -11.68 11.56
N LEU A 27 18.31 -11.14 10.37
CA LEU A 27 17.65 -11.87 9.28
C LEU A 27 18.42 -13.13 8.89
N ARG A 28 19.75 -13.03 8.71
CA ARG A 28 20.62 -14.17 8.33
C ARG A 28 20.64 -15.27 9.39
N ARG A 29 20.65 -14.91 10.67
CA ARG A 29 20.81 -15.87 11.77
C ARG A 29 19.49 -16.48 12.24
N SER A 30 18.36 -15.85 11.95
CA SER A 30 17.05 -16.30 12.41
C SER A 30 16.63 -17.63 11.77
N ARG A 31 16.41 -18.62 12.63
CA ARG A 31 15.83 -19.94 12.26
C ARG A 31 14.31 -19.99 12.41
N ALA A 32 13.67 -18.88 12.80
CA ALA A 32 12.23 -18.83 12.96
C ALA A 32 11.50 -19.08 11.63
N THR A 33 10.31 -19.68 11.68
CA THR A 33 9.47 -19.90 10.50
C THR A 33 9.14 -18.57 9.79
N TRP A 34 8.74 -17.57 10.57
CA TRP A 34 8.38 -16.23 10.08
C TRP A 34 9.38 -15.20 10.62
N LYS A 35 9.83 -14.31 9.75
CA LYS A 35 10.67 -13.13 10.08
C LYS A 35 9.78 -11.91 9.93
N VAL A 36 9.14 -11.54 11.05
CA VAL A 36 8.25 -10.38 11.08
C VAL A 36 9.07 -9.13 11.40
N TRP A 37 9.15 -8.23 10.44
CA TRP A 37 9.71 -6.91 10.61
C TRP A 37 8.59 -5.92 10.97
N GLY A 38 8.52 -5.59 12.26
CA GLY A 38 7.72 -4.47 12.74
C GLY A 38 8.44 -3.16 12.47
N ASN A 39 7.78 -2.26 11.75
CA ASN A 39 8.36 -0.98 11.32
C ASN A 39 7.32 0.12 11.39
N SER A 40 7.72 1.36 11.67
CA SER A 40 6.76 2.48 11.69
C SER A 40 6.24 2.80 10.29
N LEU A 41 7.12 2.68 9.28
CA LEU A 41 6.92 3.21 7.93
C LEU A 41 6.59 2.12 6.91
N GLY A 42 5.69 2.44 5.97
CA GLY A 42 5.23 1.54 4.92
C GLY A 42 6.30 1.16 3.90
N THR A 43 6.22 -0.08 3.39
CA THR A 43 7.16 -0.63 2.39
C THR A 43 6.55 -0.86 1.01
N LEU A 44 5.26 -0.58 0.79
CA LEU A 44 4.59 -0.85 -0.50
C LEU A 44 4.56 0.42 -1.38
N ASP A 45 4.96 0.32 -2.64
CA ASP A 45 4.95 1.47 -3.56
C ASP A 45 3.56 2.06 -3.75
N SER A 46 3.54 3.38 -3.92
CA SER A 46 2.35 4.15 -4.27
C SER A 46 2.60 4.83 -5.61
N ARG A 47 2.01 4.28 -6.68
CA ARG A 47 2.27 4.72 -8.06
C ARG A 47 0.98 5.17 -8.73
N VAL A 48 1.11 6.13 -9.65
CA VAL A 48 0.03 6.57 -10.55
C VAL A 48 0.53 6.63 -11.98
N ASP A 49 -0.36 6.49 -12.96
CA ASP A 49 -0.04 6.47 -14.39
C ASP A 49 -0.51 7.75 -15.14
N PRO A 50 0.12 8.90 -14.88
CA PRO A 50 -0.30 10.19 -15.42
C PRO A 50 -0.20 10.28 -16.95
N GLN A 51 0.53 9.37 -17.61
CA GLN A 51 0.52 9.22 -19.07
C GLN A 51 -0.88 8.90 -19.64
N ASN A 52 -1.82 8.46 -18.79
CA ASN A 52 -3.20 8.17 -19.17
C ASN A 52 -4.20 9.29 -18.80
N LEU A 53 -3.72 10.45 -18.39
CA LEU A 53 -4.57 11.63 -18.18
C LEU A 53 -5.20 12.10 -19.49
N PRO A 54 -6.46 12.58 -19.47
CA PRO A 54 -7.07 13.26 -20.59
C PRO A 54 -6.23 14.44 -21.11
N THR A 55 -6.23 14.62 -22.43
CA THR A 55 -5.50 15.71 -23.08
C THR A 55 -5.94 17.07 -22.53
N GLY A 56 -4.98 17.94 -22.20
CA GLY A 56 -5.24 19.28 -21.70
C GLY A 56 -5.34 19.42 -20.17
N LEU A 57 -5.30 18.32 -19.41
CA LEU A 57 -5.35 18.37 -17.94
C LEU A 57 -3.98 18.62 -17.28
N SER A 58 -2.89 18.26 -17.94
CA SER A 58 -1.52 18.49 -17.48
C SER A 58 -0.56 18.61 -18.66
N ALA A 59 0.69 18.97 -18.38
CA ALA A 59 1.78 18.74 -19.32
C ALA A 59 1.87 17.24 -19.66
N ALA A 60 2.38 16.93 -20.85
CA ALA A 60 2.62 15.55 -21.25
C ALA A 60 3.60 14.87 -20.28
N TRP A 61 3.24 13.68 -19.82
CA TRP A 61 4.11 12.91 -18.93
C TRP A 61 5.38 12.48 -19.66
N PRO A 62 6.58 12.69 -19.07
CA PRO A 62 7.81 12.27 -19.69
C PRO A 62 7.96 10.74 -19.64
N GLY A 63 7.92 10.11 -20.82
CA GLY A 63 8.23 8.69 -20.99
C GLY A 63 7.11 7.75 -20.54
N GLN A 64 7.50 6.50 -20.25
CA GLN A 64 6.58 5.40 -19.94
C GLN A 64 6.56 5.00 -18.46
N GLY A 65 7.24 5.77 -17.61
CA GLY A 65 7.30 5.52 -16.18
C GLY A 65 6.01 5.89 -15.45
N TYR A 66 5.99 5.65 -14.14
CA TYR A 66 4.89 6.00 -13.26
C TYR A 66 5.29 7.16 -12.35
N ALA A 67 4.32 7.99 -11.95
CA ALA A 67 4.53 8.97 -10.89
C ALA A 67 4.51 8.29 -9.52
N CYS A 68 5.33 8.77 -8.59
CA CYS A 68 5.23 8.42 -7.19
C CYS A 68 4.16 9.30 -6.52
N PHE A 69 3.21 8.68 -5.84
CA PHE A 69 2.22 9.40 -5.05
C PHE A 69 2.72 9.58 -3.60
N GLY A 70 2.77 10.82 -3.11
CA GLY A 70 3.02 11.11 -1.69
C GLY A 70 4.44 11.55 -1.29
N GLY A 71 5.27 12.11 -2.18
CA GLY A 71 6.44 12.94 -1.82
C GLY A 71 7.63 12.26 -1.10
N GLY A 72 7.51 10.97 -0.77
CA GLY A 72 8.55 10.19 -0.10
C GLY A 72 8.61 10.39 1.42
N GLY A 73 9.49 9.61 2.07
CA GLY A 73 9.67 9.64 3.53
C GLY A 73 9.51 8.29 4.22
N ASP A 74 9.01 7.27 3.51
CA ASP A 74 8.93 5.89 3.97
C ASP A 74 9.77 4.94 3.10
N TYR A 75 9.73 3.64 3.41
CA TYR A 75 10.50 2.63 2.67
C TYR A 75 10.02 2.46 1.23
N ALA A 76 8.80 2.87 0.89
CA ALA A 76 8.31 2.80 -0.49
C ALA A 76 9.04 3.74 -1.44
N THR A 77 9.75 4.74 -0.91
CA THR A 77 10.61 5.64 -1.71
C THR A 77 12.10 5.48 -1.40
N ALA A 78 12.48 4.81 -0.32
CA ALA A 78 13.87 4.43 -0.03
C ALA A 78 14.32 3.22 -0.87
N TYR A 79 14.21 3.33 -2.20
CA TYR A 79 14.40 2.23 -3.15
C TYR A 79 15.74 1.51 -3.01
N ALA A 80 16.83 2.25 -2.76
CA ALA A 80 18.16 1.66 -2.58
C ALA A 80 18.23 0.79 -1.32
N GLU A 81 17.91 1.35 -0.14
CA GLU A 81 17.99 0.61 1.11
C GLU A 81 17.00 -0.55 1.18
N ARG A 82 15.75 -0.32 0.76
CA ARG A 82 14.74 -1.40 0.68
C ARG A 82 15.17 -2.49 -0.30
N GLY A 83 15.75 -2.10 -1.44
CA GLY A 83 16.30 -3.03 -2.42
C GLY A 83 17.42 -3.90 -1.84
N GLU A 84 18.38 -3.31 -1.12
CA GLU A 84 19.45 -4.05 -0.44
C GLU A 84 18.92 -5.07 0.57
N ILE A 85 17.90 -4.70 1.35
CA ILE A 85 17.23 -5.62 2.28
C ILE A 85 16.63 -6.80 1.52
N TYR A 86 15.88 -6.53 0.45
CA TYR A 86 15.21 -7.57 -0.32
C TYR A 86 16.19 -8.44 -1.11
N ASP A 87 17.31 -7.89 -1.57
CA ASP A 87 18.40 -8.65 -2.18
C ASP A 87 19.00 -9.64 -1.18
N VAL A 88 19.23 -9.24 0.08
CA VAL A 88 19.72 -10.15 1.13
C VAL A 88 18.68 -11.24 1.42
N VAL A 89 17.39 -10.90 1.56
CA VAL A 89 16.33 -11.90 1.75
C VAL A 89 16.34 -12.93 0.63
N ARG A 90 16.49 -12.48 -0.63
CA ARG A 90 16.55 -13.36 -1.79
C ARG A 90 17.82 -14.21 -1.82
N ALA A 91 18.99 -13.58 -1.70
CA ALA A 91 20.29 -14.23 -1.87
C ALA A 91 20.59 -15.28 -0.78
N GLU A 92 20.14 -15.03 0.45
CA GLU A 92 20.33 -15.92 1.60
C GLU A 92 19.20 -16.96 1.72
N GLY A 93 18.24 -16.97 0.78
CA GLY A 93 17.13 -17.93 0.79
C GLY A 93 16.17 -17.78 1.97
N ILE A 94 16.00 -16.56 2.49
CA ILE A 94 15.20 -16.29 3.68
C ILE A 94 13.72 -16.42 3.35
N THR A 95 13.06 -17.42 3.93
CA THR A 95 11.62 -17.64 3.78
C THR A 95 10.82 -16.98 4.90
N GLY A 96 9.54 -16.72 4.63
CA GLY A 96 8.59 -16.23 5.65
C GLY A 96 8.84 -14.78 6.07
N PHE A 97 9.36 -13.95 5.18
CA PHE A 97 9.57 -12.53 5.44
C PHE A 97 8.23 -11.76 5.39
N VAL A 98 7.89 -11.08 6.48
CA VAL A 98 6.64 -10.33 6.66
C VAL A 98 6.99 -8.94 7.16
N THR A 99 6.42 -7.90 6.56
CA THR A 99 6.48 -6.53 7.10
C THR A 99 5.13 -6.14 7.69
N VAL A 100 5.13 -5.53 8.87
CA VAL A 100 3.95 -4.90 9.47
C VAL A 100 4.26 -3.45 9.82
N SER A 101 3.39 -2.52 9.44
CA SER A 101 3.59 -1.09 9.71
C SER A 101 2.29 -0.30 9.84
N GLY A 102 2.41 0.98 10.19
CA GLY A 102 1.31 1.95 10.24
C GLY A 102 1.64 3.21 9.43
N ASP A 103 1.55 4.38 10.06
CA ASP A 103 1.89 5.72 9.56
C ASP A 103 1.01 6.26 8.43
N ARG A 104 0.63 5.44 7.44
CA ARG A 104 -0.14 5.89 6.26
C ARG A 104 -1.59 6.27 6.52
N HIS A 105 -2.13 5.97 7.70
CA HIS A 105 -3.55 6.13 8.05
C HIS A 105 -4.47 5.48 7.00
N ALA A 106 -4.07 4.29 6.54
CA ALA A 106 -4.70 3.57 5.44
C ALA A 106 -4.34 2.08 5.53
N PHE A 107 -5.26 1.20 5.11
CA PHE A 107 -5.00 -0.23 5.02
C PHE A 107 -4.34 -0.58 3.70
N TRP A 108 -3.23 -1.34 3.74
CA TRP A 108 -2.57 -1.85 2.54
C TRP A 108 -2.14 -3.29 2.75
N ALA A 109 -2.41 -4.15 1.78
CA ALA A 109 -1.84 -5.49 1.74
C ALA A 109 -1.18 -5.75 0.39
N GLY A 110 0.01 -6.34 0.42
CA GLY A 110 0.75 -6.58 -0.81
C GLY A 110 1.98 -7.45 -0.65
N LEU A 111 2.73 -7.54 -1.75
CA LEU A 111 3.95 -8.31 -1.89
C LEU A 111 5.18 -7.39 -1.82
N SER A 112 6.15 -7.76 -1.00
CA SER A 112 7.41 -7.03 -0.83
C SER A 112 8.34 -7.35 -2.01
N ALA A 113 8.49 -6.41 -2.95
CA ALA A 113 9.36 -6.56 -4.12
C ALA A 113 10.32 -5.38 -4.25
N LYS A 114 11.55 -5.67 -4.72
CA LYS A 114 12.60 -4.66 -4.90
C LYS A 114 12.26 -3.66 -6.00
N SER A 115 11.63 -4.16 -7.04
CA SER A 115 11.25 -3.40 -8.22
C SER A 115 9.90 -3.86 -8.75
N LEU A 116 9.27 -2.98 -9.50
CA LEU A 116 8.00 -3.20 -10.16
C LEU A 116 8.15 -2.96 -11.67
N PRO A 117 7.20 -3.41 -12.51
CA PRO A 117 7.23 -3.17 -13.94
C PRO A 117 7.48 -1.69 -14.27
N PRO A 118 8.31 -1.40 -15.29
CA PRO A 118 8.83 -2.33 -16.29
C PRO A 118 10.08 -3.14 -15.87
N LEU A 119 10.59 -2.94 -14.66
CA LEU A 119 11.69 -3.75 -14.13
C LEU A 119 11.19 -5.13 -13.66
N PRO A 120 12.07 -6.14 -13.52
CA PRO A 120 11.67 -7.46 -13.04
C PRO A 120 10.90 -7.40 -11.71
N PHE A 121 9.73 -8.01 -11.69
CA PHE A 121 8.91 -8.15 -10.49
C PHE A 121 9.20 -9.51 -9.82
N ASP A 122 9.93 -9.47 -8.71
CA ASP A 122 10.33 -10.66 -7.96
C ASP A 122 10.11 -10.47 -6.45
N PRO A 123 8.90 -10.77 -5.94
CA PRO A 123 8.58 -10.55 -4.53
C PRO A 123 9.28 -11.55 -3.61
N VAL A 124 9.72 -11.09 -2.44
CA VAL A 124 10.46 -11.87 -1.43
C VAL A 124 9.70 -12.04 -0.12
N GLY A 125 8.59 -11.32 0.06
CA GLY A 125 7.76 -11.38 1.25
C GLY A 125 6.37 -10.76 1.06
N VAL A 126 5.65 -10.63 2.16
CA VAL A 126 4.36 -9.96 2.23
C VAL A 126 4.43 -8.75 3.15
N ALA A 127 3.60 -7.73 2.91
CA ALA A 127 3.54 -6.53 3.72
C ALA A 127 2.09 -6.16 4.05
N PHE A 128 1.88 -5.76 5.31
CA PHE A 128 0.59 -5.34 5.84
C PHE A 128 0.75 -3.98 6.53
N ILE A 129 0.04 -2.97 6.02
CA ILE A 129 -0.01 -1.64 6.61
C ILE A 129 -1.39 -1.48 7.25
N THR A 130 -1.44 -1.21 8.54
CA THR A 130 -2.71 -1.02 9.26
C THR A 130 -3.26 0.39 9.03
N GLY A 131 -4.59 0.48 8.99
CA GLY A 131 -5.31 1.74 9.08
C GLY A 131 -5.05 2.45 10.40
N SER A 132 -5.42 3.72 10.45
CA SER A 132 -5.39 4.54 11.66
C SER A 132 -6.54 4.16 12.59
N VAL A 133 -6.31 4.18 13.90
CA VAL A 133 -7.41 4.06 14.85
C VAL A 133 -8.28 5.32 14.83
N SER A 134 -7.68 6.51 14.75
CA SER A 134 -8.41 7.80 14.83
C SER A 134 -7.80 8.95 14.05
N ALA A 135 -6.57 8.81 13.55
CA ALA A 135 -5.93 9.89 12.81
C ALA A 135 -6.56 10.03 11.42
N PRO A 136 -6.89 11.25 10.96
CA PRO A 136 -7.55 11.44 9.67
C PRO A 136 -6.66 11.00 8.51
N GLY A 137 -7.27 10.30 7.55
CA GLY A 137 -6.65 9.85 6.31
C GLY A 137 -6.81 10.84 5.15
N ILE A 138 -6.28 10.48 4.00
CA ILE A 138 -6.27 11.36 2.82
C ILE A 138 -7.68 11.58 2.24
N VAL A 139 -8.55 10.56 2.31
CA VAL A 139 -9.92 10.64 1.80
C VAL A 139 -10.70 11.71 2.56
N GLU A 140 -10.58 11.75 3.88
CA GLU A 140 -11.22 12.77 4.73
C GLU A 140 -10.72 14.17 4.39
N ALA A 141 -9.41 14.32 4.19
CA ALA A 141 -8.83 15.60 3.79
C ALA A 141 -9.41 16.08 2.45
N TYR A 142 -9.58 15.18 1.48
CA TYR A 142 -10.15 15.53 0.18
C TYR A 142 -11.65 15.80 0.21
N GLU A 143 -12.42 15.05 0.99
CA GLU A 143 -13.88 15.26 1.14
C GLU A 143 -14.21 16.69 1.60
N HIS A 144 -13.40 17.23 2.52
CA HIS A 144 -13.65 18.55 3.12
C HIS A 144 -12.97 19.72 2.39
N ARG A 145 -11.79 19.51 1.79
CA ARG A 145 -10.95 20.63 1.30
C ARG A 145 -10.72 20.63 -0.20
N PHE A 146 -11.08 19.58 -0.93
CA PHE A 146 -10.76 19.50 -2.35
C PHE A 146 -11.81 20.24 -3.20
N PRO A 147 -11.44 21.21 -4.06
CA PRO A 147 -12.42 21.97 -4.84
C PRO A 147 -13.29 21.09 -5.74
N LYS A 148 -14.55 21.46 -5.91
CA LYS A 148 -15.54 20.70 -6.68
C LYS A 148 -15.29 20.75 -8.19
N ASP A 149 -14.73 21.85 -8.65
CA ASP A 149 -14.38 22.14 -10.05
C ASP A 149 -12.92 21.80 -10.40
N HIS A 150 -12.15 21.22 -9.46
CA HIS A 150 -10.76 20.88 -9.73
C HIS A 150 -10.66 19.83 -10.86
N PRO A 151 -9.86 20.07 -11.92
CA PRO A 151 -9.84 19.23 -13.12
C PRO A 151 -9.43 17.77 -12.87
N LEU A 152 -8.66 17.52 -11.80
CA LEU A 152 -8.23 16.18 -11.39
C LEU A 152 -9.09 15.57 -10.27
N ARG A 153 -10.21 16.20 -9.89
CA ARG A 153 -11.01 15.78 -8.74
C ARG A 153 -11.39 14.30 -8.79
N ALA A 154 -11.88 13.85 -9.94
CA ALA A 154 -12.35 12.49 -10.18
C ALA A 154 -11.30 11.39 -9.91
N LEU A 155 -10.00 11.73 -9.87
CA LEU A 155 -8.93 10.78 -9.56
C LEU A 155 -8.82 10.49 -8.06
N TYR A 156 -9.32 11.39 -7.21
CA TYR A 156 -9.19 11.27 -5.75
C TYR A 156 -10.53 11.07 -5.08
N VAL A 157 -11.55 11.83 -5.52
CA VAL A 157 -12.92 11.77 -5.03
C VAL A 157 -13.85 11.70 -6.23
N ALA A 158 -14.57 10.58 -6.36
CA ALA A 158 -15.62 10.46 -7.35
C ALA A 158 -16.97 10.87 -6.74
N ASP A 159 -17.77 11.63 -7.47
CA ASP A 159 -19.13 12.01 -7.11
C ASP A 159 -20.10 11.12 -7.92
N VAL A 160 -20.61 10.04 -7.30
CA VAL A 160 -21.47 9.02 -7.95
C VAL A 160 -22.77 8.90 -7.17
N ALA A 161 -23.91 9.00 -7.87
CA ALA A 161 -25.25 8.95 -7.27
C ALA A 161 -25.43 9.88 -6.05
N GLY A 162 -24.82 11.07 -6.10
CA GLY A 162 -24.87 12.06 -5.01
C GLY A 162 -23.97 11.74 -3.81
N GLN A 163 -23.15 10.69 -3.87
CA GLN A 163 -22.21 10.31 -2.83
C GLN A 163 -20.76 10.53 -3.26
N GLN A 164 -19.92 10.97 -2.31
CA GLN A 164 -18.48 11.01 -2.49
C GLN A 164 -17.88 9.63 -2.26
N LYS A 165 -16.99 9.21 -3.16
CA LYS A 165 -16.36 7.89 -3.16
C LYS A 165 -14.85 8.03 -3.28
N ALA A 166 -14.11 7.18 -2.57
CA ALA A 166 -12.65 7.20 -2.48
C ALA A 166 -11.97 6.72 -3.77
N ALA A 167 -12.08 7.48 -4.87
CA ALA A 167 -11.50 7.15 -6.17
C ALA A 167 -9.97 7.03 -6.12
N VAL A 168 -9.31 7.61 -5.10
CA VAL A 168 -7.88 7.43 -4.85
C VAL A 168 -7.48 5.95 -4.67
N ASN A 169 -8.38 5.09 -4.16
CA ASN A 169 -8.12 3.64 -4.08
C ASN A 169 -7.96 3.06 -5.49
N LEU A 170 -8.87 3.42 -6.40
CA LEU A 170 -8.79 3.03 -7.82
C LEU A 170 -7.56 3.62 -8.51
N LEU A 171 -7.19 4.86 -8.19
CA LEU A 171 -6.06 5.55 -8.81
C LEU A 171 -4.74 4.81 -8.55
N LEU A 172 -4.53 4.40 -7.29
CA LEU A 172 -3.28 3.80 -6.82
C LEU A 172 -3.22 2.29 -7.04
N HIS A 173 -4.37 1.61 -7.04
CA HIS A 173 -4.43 0.16 -7.24
C HIS A 173 -4.62 -0.25 -8.70
N HIS A 174 -5.43 0.52 -9.45
CA HIS A 174 -5.92 0.09 -10.76
C HIS A 174 -5.44 0.97 -11.91
N ARG A 175 -5.68 2.30 -11.84
CA ARG A 175 -5.12 3.40 -12.66
C ARG A 175 -6.04 4.62 -12.83
N VAL A 176 -5.54 5.68 -13.47
CA VAL A 176 -6.29 6.89 -13.91
C VAL A 176 -7.58 6.55 -14.67
N ARG A 177 -7.53 5.69 -15.69
CA ARG A 177 -8.73 5.38 -16.51
C ARG A 177 -9.83 4.68 -15.72
N THR A 178 -9.48 3.92 -14.69
CA THR A 178 -10.43 3.26 -13.80
C THR A 178 -11.24 4.31 -13.02
N CYS A 179 -10.58 5.36 -12.51
CA CYS A 179 -11.24 6.47 -11.83
C CYS A 179 -12.24 7.18 -12.75
N LEU A 180 -11.83 7.49 -13.99
CA LEU A 180 -12.67 8.21 -14.95
C LEU A 180 -13.90 7.41 -15.35
N GLU A 181 -13.75 6.11 -15.57
CA GLU A 181 -14.88 5.23 -15.88
C GLU A 181 -15.83 5.08 -14.69
N TYR A 182 -15.30 4.95 -13.47
CA TYR A 182 -16.12 4.88 -12.27
C TYR A 182 -16.90 6.18 -12.03
N GLN A 183 -16.27 7.35 -12.18
CA GLN A 183 -16.94 8.65 -12.09
C GLN A 183 -18.12 8.76 -13.07
N ARG A 184 -17.98 8.18 -14.27
CA ARG A 184 -19.00 8.23 -15.33
C ARG A 184 -20.16 7.26 -15.07
N THR A 185 -19.87 6.08 -14.53
CA THR A 185 -20.83 4.95 -14.52
C THR A 185 -21.33 4.57 -13.14
N GLY A 186 -20.54 4.80 -12.10
CA GLY A 186 -20.73 4.24 -10.77
C GLY A 186 -20.50 2.73 -10.66
N ASP A 187 -20.08 2.06 -11.74
CA ASP A 187 -19.85 0.61 -11.74
C ASP A 187 -18.37 0.29 -11.48
N ALA A 188 -18.06 -0.05 -10.23
CA ALA A 188 -16.69 -0.39 -9.81
C ALA A 188 -16.16 -1.65 -10.51
N ALA A 189 -17.01 -2.65 -10.76
CA ALA A 189 -16.60 -3.87 -11.44
C ALA A 189 -16.27 -3.61 -12.91
N ALA A 190 -17.05 -2.76 -13.59
CA ALA A 190 -16.73 -2.30 -14.93
C ALA A 190 -15.46 -1.48 -14.99
N ALA A 191 -15.30 -0.53 -14.08
CA ALA A 191 -14.10 0.29 -14.00
C ALA A 191 -12.84 -0.58 -13.83
N ARG A 192 -12.85 -1.58 -12.93
CA ARG A 192 -11.71 -2.48 -12.70
C ARG A 192 -11.33 -3.34 -13.92
N ARG A 193 -12.22 -3.55 -14.89
CA ARG A 193 -11.82 -4.18 -16.18
C ARG A 193 -10.86 -3.31 -16.98
N LEU A 194 -10.79 -2.02 -16.66
CA LEU A 194 -9.83 -1.08 -17.19
C LEU A 194 -8.61 -0.96 -16.28
N SER A 195 -8.20 -1.93 -15.47
CA SER A 195 -6.95 -1.80 -14.70
C SER A 195 -5.70 -1.94 -15.57
N ASN A 196 -4.54 -1.54 -15.03
CA ASN A 196 -3.23 -1.84 -15.60
C ASN A 196 -2.46 -2.77 -14.64
N PRO A 197 -2.21 -4.05 -15.00
CA PRO A 197 -1.49 -4.97 -14.12
C PRO A 197 -0.06 -4.51 -13.83
N ASP A 198 0.54 -3.68 -14.68
CA ASP A 198 1.90 -3.17 -14.49
C ASP A 198 1.99 -2.03 -13.47
N LEU A 199 0.86 -1.38 -13.13
CA LEU A 199 0.83 -0.23 -12.20
C LEU A 199 1.05 -0.63 -10.74
N ALA A 200 0.44 -1.71 -10.30
CA ALA A 200 0.51 -2.14 -8.91
C ALA A 200 0.40 -3.66 -8.74
N PRO A 201 1.23 -4.47 -9.44
CA PRO A 201 1.16 -5.93 -9.33
C PRO A 201 1.50 -6.44 -7.92
N HIS A 202 2.09 -5.58 -7.09
CA HIS A 202 2.40 -5.85 -5.70
C HIS A 202 1.22 -5.63 -4.76
N LEU A 203 0.15 -4.92 -5.14
CA LEU A 203 -0.97 -4.63 -4.25
C LEU A 203 -2.10 -5.65 -4.43
N ALA A 204 -2.56 -6.21 -3.31
CA ALA A 204 -3.76 -7.01 -3.25
C ALA A 204 -4.94 -6.24 -2.64
N PHE A 205 -4.68 -5.22 -1.82
CA PHE A 205 -5.71 -4.42 -1.15
C PHE A 205 -5.22 -3.02 -0.85
N LEU A 206 -6.11 -2.05 -0.99
CA LEU A 206 -5.82 -0.66 -0.70
C LEU A 206 -7.06 0.11 -0.24
N ASP A 207 -7.13 0.46 1.04
CA ASP A 207 -8.12 1.39 1.56
C ASP A 207 -7.47 2.65 2.15
N MET A 208 -7.50 3.74 1.39
CA MET A 208 -6.96 5.05 1.75
C MET A 208 -7.88 5.86 2.69
N GLY A 209 -9.07 5.35 3.00
CA GLY A 209 -10.05 6.02 3.88
C GLY A 209 -10.49 5.19 5.08
N GLY A 210 -9.94 3.99 5.25
CA GLY A 210 -10.31 3.06 6.31
C GLY A 210 -9.66 3.40 7.65
N HIS A 211 -10.45 3.31 8.72
CA HIS A 211 -9.98 3.36 10.11
C HIS A 211 -10.10 1.99 10.74
N GLY A 212 -9.23 1.68 11.70
CA GLY A 212 -9.31 0.48 12.50
C GLY A 212 -7.95 -0.09 12.81
N TYR A 213 -7.85 -1.42 12.80
CA TYR A 213 -6.64 -2.13 13.20
C TYR A 213 -6.47 -3.43 12.40
N ALA A 214 -5.27 -3.99 12.49
CA ALA A 214 -4.92 -5.27 11.89
C ALA A 214 -4.59 -6.32 12.96
N VAL A 215 -5.00 -7.57 12.73
CA VAL A 215 -4.65 -8.72 13.57
C VAL A 215 -3.82 -9.70 12.75
N LEU A 216 -2.55 -9.89 13.14
CA LEU A 216 -1.66 -10.86 12.51
C LEU A 216 -1.70 -12.20 13.27
N ARG A 217 -1.98 -13.29 12.56
CA ARG A 217 -1.94 -14.67 13.07
C ARG A 217 -0.92 -15.48 12.27
N LEU A 218 -0.08 -16.22 12.97
CA LEU A 218 1.02 -17.01 12.39
C LEU A 218 0.91 -18.46 12.85
N SER A 219 0.83 -19.39 11.91
CA SER A 219 0.97 -20.83 12.14
C SER A 219 2.31 -21.34 11.59
N ALA A 220 2.57 -22.64 11.70
CA ALA A 220 3.77 -23.24 11.14
C ALA A 220 3.85 -23.16 9.60
N ASP A 221 2.69 -23.07 8.94
CA ASP A 221 2.51 -23.19 7.50
C ASP A 221 1.87 -21.96 6.84
N ARG A 222 1.34 -20.99 7.62
CA ARG A 222 0.62 -19.83 7.08
C ARG A 222 0.78 -18.56 7.92
N VAL A 223 0.74 -17.42 7.23
CA VAL A 223 0.50 -16.10 7.83
C VAL A 223 -0.86 -15.60 7.38
N GLU A 224 -1.62 -15.04 8.31
CA GLU A 224 -2.90 -14.39 8.06
C GLU A 224 -2.90 -13.01 8.71
N CYS A 225 -3.30 -11.98 7.96
CA CYS A 225 -3.53 -10.65 8.47
C CYS A 225 -4.99 -10.26 8.21
N GLU A 226 -5.74 -10.03 9.27
CA GLU A 226 -7.12 -9.58 9.23
C GLU A 226 -7.15 -8.06 9.43
N PHE A 227 -7.64 -7.33 8.43
CA PHE A 227 -7.97 -5.92 8.56
C PHE A 227 -9.40 -5.79 9.07
N VAL A 228 -9.54 -5.16 10.23
CA VAL A 228 -10.84 -4.84 10.83
C VAL A 228 -11.06 -3.35 10.66
N CYS A 229 -11.89 -2.99 9.68
CA CYS A 229 -12.24 -1.60 9.45
C CYS A 229 -13.47 -1.24 10.29
N ILE A 230 -13.35 -0.17 11.07
CA ILE A 230 -14.45 0.44 11.82
C ILE A 230 -15.02 1.64 11.03
N PRO A 231 -16.24 2.09 11.34
CA PRO A 231 -16.70 3.41 10.93
C PRO A 231 -15.73 4.50 11.39
N ARG A 232 -15.76 5.64 10.69
CA ARG A 232 -14.99 6.82 11.09
C ARG A 232 -15.30 7.14 12.56
N PRO A 233 -14.29 7.24 13.44
CA PRO A 233 -14.50 7.47 14.87
C PRO A 233 -14.76 8.96 15.15
N SER A 234 -15.80 9.51 14.53
CA SER A 234 -16.20 10.92 14.70
C SER A 234 -17.04 11.16 15.96
N GLU A 235 -17.66 10.10 16.49
CA GLU A 235 -18.49 10.16 17.68
C GLU A 235 -18.00 9.11 18.71
N PRO A 236 -18.05 9.42 20.01
CA PRO A 236 -17.71 8.46 21.05
C PRO A 236 -18.76 7.35 21.10
N THR A 237 -18.31 6.11 21.27
CA THR A 237 -19.17 4.96 21.58
C THR A 237 -19.12 4.64 23.08
N SER A 238 -20.26 4.30 23.67
CA SER A 238 -20.36 3.77 25.04
C SER A 238 -20.37 2.24 25.08
N GLU A 239 -20.38 1.58 23.92
CA GLU A 239 -20.40 0.13 23.80
C GLU A 239 -19.02 -0.47 24.12
N ARG A 240 -19.00 -1.59 24.84
CA ARG A 240 -17.76 -2.23 25.29
C ARG A 240 -17.00 -2.95 24.18
N ASP A 241 -17.69 -3.32 23.09
CA ASP A 241 -17.12 -4.02 21.94
C ASP A 241 -16.51 -3.07 20.89
N GLY A 242 -16.57 -1.75 21.14
CA GLY A 242 -15.97 -0.75 20.27
C GLY A 242 -16.87 -0.30 19.11
N GLY A 243 -18.14 -0.76 19.08
CA GLY A 243 -19.11 -0.38 18.07
C GLY A 243 -19.05 -1.23 16.79
N PRO A 244 -19.79 -0.83 15.75
CA PRO A 244 -19.96 -1.64 14.56
C PRO A 244 -18.66 -1.76 13.73
N ILE A 245 -18.61 -2.80 12.90
CA ILE A 245 -17.52 -3.04 11.95
C ILE A 245 -18.03 -2.71 10.55
N ARG A 246 -17.25 -1.96 9.78
CA ARG A 246 -17.56 -1.64 8.38
C ARG A 246 -17.26 -2.84 7.49
N TYR A 247 -16.09 -3.46 7.66
CA TYR A 247 -15.72 -4.70 6.98
C TYR A 247 -14.61 -5.45 7.70
N ARG A 248 -14.48 -6.74 7.39
CA ARG A 248 -13.30 -7.57 7.69
C ARG A 248 -12.74 -8.15 6.40
N VAL A 249 -11.46 -7.91 6.13
CA VAL A 249 -10.74 -8.52 5.01
C VAL A 249 -9.53 -9.29 5.54
N VAL A 250 -9.44 -10.56 5.17
CA VAL A 250 -8.32 -11.43 5.53
C VAL A 250 -7.39 -11.58 4.34
N HIS A 251 -6.11 -11.33 4.57
CA HIS A 251 -5.01 -11.61 3.64
C HIS A 251 -4.18 -12.76 4.17
N ARG A 252 -3.94 -13.79 3.36
CA ARG A 252 -3.16 -14.95 3.81
C ARG A 252 -2.15 -15.42 2.78
N ALA A 253 -1.01 -15.89 3.27
CA ALA A 253 0.03 -16.50 2.46
C ALA A 253 0.50 -17.79 3.11
N ALA A 254 0.48 -18.88 2.35
CA ALA A 254 1.16 -20.12 2.73
C ALA A 254 2.67 -19.89 2.77
N ARG A 255 3.37 -20.66 3.60
CA ARG A 255 4.83 -20.66 3.63
C ARG A 255 5.39 -21.03 2.25
N TRP A 256 6.38 -20.28 1.79
CA TRP A 256 7.09 -20.55 0.54
C TRP A 256 8.47 -21.17 0.80
N PRO A 257 8.97 -22.01 -0.12
CA PRO A 257 10.34 -22.53 -0.04
C PRO A 257 11.37 -21.44 -0.35
N SER A 258 12.63 -21.71 -0.06
CA SER A 258 13.75 -20.85 -0.49
C SER A 258 13.73 -20.68 -2.02
N GLY A 259 13.95 -19.46 -2.50
CA GLY A 259 13.80 -19.09 -3.92
C GLY A 259 12.36 -19.02 -4.44
N GLY A 260 11.38 -19.51 -3.66
CA GLY A 260 9.96 -19.42 -3.97
C GLY A 260 9.42 -18.00 -3.81
N ARG A 261 8.29 -17.72 -4.48
CA ARG A 261 7.57 -16.44 -4.38
C ARG A 261 6.38 -16.58 -3.44
N PRO A 262 6.14 -15.60 -2.54
CA PRO A 262 4.90 -15.55 -1.79
C PRO A 262 3.71 -15.34 -2.73
N ARG A 263 2.56 -15.91 -2.36
CA ARG A 263 1.25 -15.62 -2.97
C ARG A 263 0.33 -15.15 -1.88
N LEU A 264 -0.39 -14.07 -2.13
CA LEU A 264 -1.33 -13.49 -1.19
C LEU A 264 -2.75 -13.76 -1.68
N GLU A 265 -3.50 -14.50 -0.89
CA GLU A 265 -4.94 -14.69 -1.07
C GLU A 265 -5.67 -13.63 -0.24
N GLN A 266 -6.77 -13.11 -0.78
CA GLN A 266 -7.64 -12.14 -0.11
C GLN A 266 -9.04 -12.73 0.02
N LEU A 267 -9.67 -12.51 1.16
CA LEU A 267 -11.04 -12.90 1.44
C LEU A 267 -11.76 -11.78 2.18
N VAL A 268 -12.86 -11.28 1.62
CA VAL A 268 -13.80 -10.43 2.36
C VAL A 268 -14.66 -11.33 3.23
N VAL A 269 -14.55 -11.19 4.55
CA VAL A 269 -15.24 -12.03 5.54
C VAL A 269 -16.55 -11.38 5.99
N GLU A 270 -16.58 -10.06 6.06
CA GLU A 270 -17.73 -9.29 6.52
C GLU A 270 -17.74 -7.92 5.84
N GLY A 271 -18.93 -7.39 5.56
CA GLY A 271 -19.10 -6.03 5.05
C GLY A 271 -18.66 -5.83 3.60
N ASP A 272 -18.53 -4.57 3.20
CA ASP A 272 -18.15 -4.15 1.85
C ASP A 272 -17.00 -3.13 1.91
N PRO A 273 -15.79 -3.50 1.44
CA PRO A 273 -14.65 -2.58 1.33
C PRO A 273 -14.76 -1.61 0.14
N ASP A 274 -15.84 -1.66 -0.65
CA ASP A 274 -16.18 -0.72 -1.73
C ASP A 274 -15.04 -0.67 -2.79
N LEU A 275 -14.43 0.51 -2.97
CA LEU A 275 -13.37 0.74 -3.95
C LEU A 275 -11.99 0.21 -3.54
N ALA A 276 -11.86 -0.43 -2.37
CA ALA A 276 -10.57 -0.88 -1.86
C ALA A 276 -10.08 -2.25 -2.40
N LEU A 277 -10.92 -2.94 -3.18
CA LEU A 277 -10.56 -4.16 -3.94
C LEU A 277 -9.97 -3.85 -5.31
#